data_AF-A0A2X3GNB1-F1
#
_entry.id   AF-A0A2X3GNB1-F1
#
_cell.length_a   1.000
_cell.length_b   1.000
_cell.length_c   1.000
_cell.angle_alpha   90.00
_cell.angle_beta   90.00
_cell.angle_gamma   90.00
#
_symmetry.space_group_name_H-M   'P 1'
#
loop_
_entity.id
_entity.type
_entity.pdbx_description
1 polymer ?
#
loop_
_entity_poly.entity_id
_entity_poly.type
_entity_poly.pdbx_seq_one_letter_code
_entity_poly.pdbx_strand_id
1 'polypeptide(L)' 'MELLEEHRCFDGQQQRWRHHSPVLNCAMTFSIFLPPERETPPAGAVLAVGADL' A
#
# COMPACT_ATOMS: atom_id res chain seq x y z
N MET A 1 8.45 -3.65 8.17
CA MET A 1 7.74 -3.31 6.92
C MET A 1 8.80 -3.18 5.84
N GLU A 2 8.52 -3.72 4.66
CA GLU A 2 9.43 -3.75 3.50
C GLU A 2 8.65 -3.33 2.25
N LEU A 3 9.15 -2.36 1.50
CA LEU A 3 8.58 -1.98 0.21
C LEU A 3 9.04 -3.00 -0.83
N LEU A 4 8.09 -3.65 -1.51
CA LEU A 4 8.38 -4.65 -2.53
C LEU A 4 8.40 -4.04 -3.94
N GLU A 5 7.37 -3.24 -4.24
CA GLU A 5 7.17 -2.65 -5.57
C GLU A 5 6.56 -1.25 -5.43
N GLU A 6 6.91 -0.36 -6.36
CA GLU A 6 6.30 0.95 -6.51
C GLU A 6 6.11 1.27 -7.99
N HIS A 7 4.88 1.62 -8.38
CA HIS A 7 4.53 2.02 -9.73
C HIS A 7 3.83 3.38 -9.71
N ARG A 8 4.26 4.31 -10.56
CA ARG A 8 3.52 5.55 -10.82
C ARG A 8 2.35 5.25 -11.76
N CYS A 9 1.12 5.59 -11.35
CA CYS A 9 -0.06 5.47 -12.21
C CYS A 9 -1.08 6.57 -11.92
N PHE A 10 -1.70 7.13 -12.96
CA PHE A 10 -2.73 8.17 -12.87
C PHE A 10 -2.33 9.34 -11.94
N ASP A 11 -1.09 9.82 -12.10
CA ASP A 11 -0.42 10.84 -11.27
C ASP A 11 -0.24 10.48 -9.78
N GLY A 12 -0.69 9.30 -9.35
CA GLY A 12 -0.44 8.73 -8.03
C GLY A 12 0.65 7.65 -8.03
N GLN A 13 0.76 6.96 -6.90
CA GLN A 13 1.72 5.87 -6.66
C GLN A 13 0.99 4.65 -6.11
N GLN A 14 1.08 3.53 -6.81
CA GLN A 14 0.69 2.22 -6.29
C GLN A 14 1.92 1.58 -5.65
N GLN A 15 1.85 1.28 -4.36
CA GLN A 15 2.91 0.60 -3.62
C GLN A 15 2.43 -0.78 -3.15
N ARG A 16 3.35 -1.74 -3.14
CA ARG A 16 3.16 -3.08 -2.56
C ARG A 16 4.15 -3.26 -1.41
N TRP A 17 3.65 -3.68 -0.26
CA TRP A 17 4.41 -3.77 0.98
C TRP A 17 4.31 -5.16 1.59
N ARG A 18 5.38 -5.60 2.26
CA ARG A 18 5.41 -6.80 3.09
C ARG A 18 5.51 -6.41 4.57
N HIS A 19 4.73 -7.08 5.40
CA HIS A 19 4.90 -7.03 6.85
C HIS A 19 4.72 -8.42 7.46
N HIS A 20 5.33 -8.67 8.62
CA HIS A 20 4.97 -9.83 9.42
C HIS A 20 3.72 -9.52 10.24
N SER A 21 2.71 -10.38 10.19
CA SER A 21 1.50 -10.27 11.02
C SER A 21 1.71 -11.06 12.31
N PRO A 22 1.78 -10.42 13.49
CA PRO A 22 1.90 -11.16 14.75
C PRO A 22 0.62 -11.93 15.09
N VAL A 23 -0.54 -11.51 14.56
CA VAL A 23 -1.84 -12.18 14.79
C VAL A 23 -1.96 -13.45 13.94
N LEU A 24 -1.50 -13.40 12.68
CA LEU A 24 -1.57 -14.53 11.74
C LEU A 24 -0.27 -15.36 11.73
N ASN A 25 0.77 -14.88 12.41
CA ASN A 25 2.11 -15.47 12.48
C ASN A 25 2.74 -15.78 11.10
N CYS A 26 2.52 -14.90 10.11
CA CYS A 26 3.03 -15.08 8.75
C CYS A 26 3.42 -13.76 8.09
N ALA A 27 4.16 -13.83 6.98
CA ALA A 27 4.45 -12.67 6.15
C ALA A 27 3.24 -12.36 5.27
N MET A 28 2.68 -11.16 5.43
CA MET A 28 1.56 -10.64 4.68
C MET A 28 2.04 -9.62 3.65
N THR A 29 1.37 -9.60 2.51
CA THR A 29 1.56 -8.58 1.47
C THR A 29 0.29 -7.74 1.36
N PHE A 30 0.42 -6.44 1.14
CA PHE A 30 -0.72 -5.55 0.91
C PHE A 30 -0.34 -4.41 -0.03
N SER A 31 -1.34 -3.77 -0.63
CA SER A 31 -1.12 -2.68 -1.58
C SER A 31 -1.79 -1.39 -1.13
N ILE A 32 -1.09 -0.26 -1.30
CA ILE A 32 -1.61 1.08 -1.03
C ILE A 32 -1.59 1.86 -2.34
N PHE A 33 -2.69 2.52 -2.68
CA PHE A 33 -2.69 3.57 -3.69
C PHE A 33 -2.63 4.94 -3.02
N LEU A 34 -1.55 5.66 -3.28
CA LEU A 34 -1.33 7.04 -2.88
C LEU A 34 -1.74 7.94 -4.05
N PRO A 35 -2.80 8.76 -3.91
CA PRO A 35 -3.15 9.72 -4.96
C PRO A 35 -2.04 10.78 -5.14
N PRO A 36 -2.04 11.53 -6.26
CA PRO A 36 -1.14 12.68 -6.43
C PRO A 36 -1.18 13.59 -5.21
N GLU A 37 0.00 14.00 -4.73
CA GLU A 37 0.10 15.00 -3.67
C GLU A 37 -0.57 16.29 -4.13
N ARG A 38 -1.71 16.63 -3.52
CA ARG A 38 -2.39 17.91 -3.70
C ARG A 38 -1.97 18.83 -2.55
N GLU A 39 -1.75 20.11 -2.84
CA GLU A 39 -1.45 21.16 -1.84
C GLU A 39 -2.51 21.26 -0.73
N THR A 40 -3.68 20.66 -0.93
CA THR A 40 -4.73 20.46 0.07
C THR A 40 -4.99 18.96 0.21
N PRO A 41 -4.88 18.36 1.39
CA PRO A 41 -5.03 16.91 1.54
C PRO A 41 -6.49 16.50 1.31
N PRO A 42 -6.83 15.65 0.32
CA PRO A 42 -8.03 14.87 0.42
C PRO A 42 -7.75 13.71 1.37
N ALA A 43 -8.57 13.58 2.39
CA ALA A 43 -8.50 12.52 3.38
C ALA A 43 -8.59 11.12 2.73
N GLY A 44 -7.61 10.27 3.02
CA GLY A 44 -7.72 8.82 2.84
C GLY A 44 -6.80 8.23 1.77
N ALA A 45 -5.72 7.59 2.21
CA ALA A 45 -5.07 6.57 1.40
C ALA A 45 -6.05 5.40 1.21
N VAL A 46 -6.24 4.94 -0.03
CA VAL A 46 -7.04 3.75 -0.30
C VAL A 46 -6.15 2.53 -0.05
N LEU A 47 -6.45 1.81 1.01
CA LEU A 47 -5.79 0.55 1.35
C LEU A 47 -6.56 -0.60 0.70
N ALA A 48 -5.96 -1.26 -0.28
CA ALA A 48 -6.44 -2.53 -0.81
C ALA A 48 -5.66 -3.66 -0.13
N VAL A 49 -6.26 -4.25 0.91
CA VAL A 49 -5.68 -5.44 1.55
C VAL A 49 -6.05 -6.68 0.73
N GLY A 50 -5.19 -7.03 -0.22
CA GLY A 50 -5.21 -8.35 -0.83
C GLY A 50 -4.37 -9.29 0.03
N ALA A 51 -4.99 -10.28 0.69
CA ALA A 51 -4.23 -11.38 1.26
C ALA A 51 -3.81 -12.31 0.11
N ASP A 52 -2.66 -12.04 -0.49
CA ASP A 52 -1.99 -13.05 -1.31
C ASP A 52 -1.58 -14.19 -0.37
N LEU A 53 -2.31 -15.31 -0.42
CA LEU A 53 -1.90 -16.61 0.16
C LEU A 53 -0.80 -17.25 -0.68
#